data_AF-Q7XHQ9-F1
#
_entry.id   AF-Q7XHQ9-F1
#
_cell.length_a   1.000
_cell.length_b   1.000
_cell.length_c   1.000
_cell.angle_alpha   90.00
_cell.angle_beta   90.00
_cell.angle_gamma   90.00
#
_symmetry.space_group_name_H-M   'P 1'
#
loop_
_entity.id
_entity.type
_entity.pdbx_description
1 polymer ?
#
loop_
_entity_poly.entity_id
_entity_poly.type
_entity_poly.pdbx_seq_one_letter_code
_entity_poly.pdbx_strand_id
1 'polypeptide(L)'
;MDSCKRHLETMRRCRTDASNAWRTAAWVRVPYPFQWGPPTFHFKTSIIMVIVSLVASVDSLSSYHATSLLVNLSPPTRGVVSRGIGFEGISTLIAGVWGTGTGSTTLTENIHTLENTKMASRRALQFGAVLLVIFSFFGKIGALLASIPVALAASVLCFTWALIVALGLSTLRYTQAASSRNMIIVGFTLFISMSVPAYFQQYEPSTNLILPSYLLPYAAASSGPVRSGSNGLNFAVNALLSINVVVALLVALILDNTVPGSRQERGVYIWSDPNSLEMDPASLEPYRLPEKISCWFRWAKCVGI
;
A
#
# COMPACT_ATOMS: atom_id res chain seq x y z
N MET A 1 26.82 29.78 -20.11
CA MET A 1 25.88 28.81 -20.73
C MET A 1 25.20 27.90 -19.70
N ASP A 2 25.88 27.51 -18.61
CA ASP A 2 25.30 26.60 -17.61
C ASP A 2 24.15 27.19 -16.79
N SER A 3 24.17 28.49 -16.50
CA SER A 3 23.03 29.17 -15.85
C SER A 3 21.78 29.13 -16.73
N CYS A 4 21.93 29.30 -18.05
CA CYS A 4 20.83 29.20 -19.02
C CYS A 4 20.31 27.75 -19.17
N LYS A 5 21.19 26.75 -19.18
CA LYS A 5 20.80 25.32 -19.16
C LYS A 5 20.03 24.97 -17.88
N ARG A 6 20.51 25.39 -16.70
CA ARG A 6 19.80 25.22 -15.43
C ARG A 6 18.44 25.92 -15.48
N HIS A 7 18.39 27.15 -15.98
CA HIS A 7 17.13 27.89 -16.10
C HIS A 7 16.13 27.20 -17.04
N LEU A 8 16.62 26.62 -18.15
CA LEU A 8 15.82 25.81 -19.06
C LEU A 8 15.27 24.54 -18.41
N GLU A 9 16.08 23.83 -17.62
CA GLU A 9 15.61 22.66 -16.86
C GLU A 9 14.58 23.04 -15.80
N THR A 10 14.81 24.14 -15.07
CA THR A 10 13.85 24.67 -14.09
C THR A 10 12.55 25.10 -14.78
N MET A 11 12.62 25.80 -15.91
CA MET A 11 11.44 26.19 -16.69
C MET A 11 10.68 24.99 -17.23
N ARG A 12 11.36 23.91 -17.63
CA ARG A 12 10.73 22.68 -18.14
C ARG A 12 10.06 21.85 -17.04
N ARG A 13 10.58 21.89 -15.82
CA ARG A 13 10.05 21.14 -14.67
C ARG A 13 8.99 21.92 -13.87
N CYS A 14 9.00 23.26 -13.93
CA CYS A 14 8.13 24.11 -13.11
C CYS A 14 7.03 24.87 -13.88
N ARG A 15 7.01 24.88 -15.22
CA ARG A 15 5.89 25.50 -15.97
C ARG A 15 4.67 24.58 -16.03
N THR A 16 3.54 25.09 -15.55
CA THR A 16 2.18 24.52 -15.73
C THR A 16 1.64 24.73 -17.16
N ASP A 17 2.14 25.74 -17.86
CA ASP A 17 1.69 26.23 -19.18
C ASP A 17 2.15 25.37 -20.38
N ALA A 18 2.97 24.33 -20.15
CA ALA A 18 3.50 23.49 -21.23
C ALA A 18 2.55 22.35 -21.65
N SER A 19 1.45 22.12 -20.93
CA SER A 19 0.57 20.97 -21.19
C SER A 19 -0.54 21.30 -22.18
N ASN A 20 -0.29 21.05 -23.48
CA ASN A 20 -1.37 20.98 -24.48
C ASN A 20 -2.34 19.80 -24.21
N ALA A 21 -2.10 18.99 -23.17
CA ALA A 21 -2.91 17.86 -22.74
C ALA A 21 -4.39 18.22 -22.59
N TRP A 22 -4.72 19.41 -22.07
CA TRP A 22 -6.11 19.86 -21.98
C TRP A 22 -6.77 19.99 -23.35
N ARG A 23 -6.06 20.51 -24.36
CA ARG A 23 -6.60 20.71 -25.71
C ARG A 23 -6.67 19.39 -26.48
N THR A 24 -5.67 18.52 -26.34
CA THR A 24 -5.55 17.26 -27.10
C THR A 24 -6.32 16.09 -26.51
N ALA A 25 -6.68 16.13 -25.22
CA ALA A 25 -7.41 15.03 -24.61
C ALA A 25 -8.85 14.92 -25.14
N ALA A 26 -9.30 13.70 -25.41
CA ALA A 26 -10.69 13.42 -25.73
C ALA A 26 -11.59 13.75 -24.53
N TRP A 27 -12.82 14.20 -24.81
CA TRP A 27 -13.81 14.44 -23.78
C TRP A 27 -14.23 13.16 -23.05
N VAL A 28 -14.43 12.08 -23.82
CA VAL A 28 -14.75 10.75 -23.31
C VAL A 28 -13.65 9.78 -23.75
N ARG A 29 -13.05 9.08 -22.78
CA ARG A 29 -12.12 7.98 -23.02
C ARG A 29 -12.62 6.78 -22.26
N VAL A 30 -12.96 5.71 -22.98
CA VAL A 30 -13.33 4.44 -22.37
C VAL A 30 -12.05 3.61 -22.21
N PRO A 31 -11.59 3.35 -20.98
CA PRO A 31 -10.46 2.45 -20.79
C PRO A 31 -10.93 1.03 -21.11
N TYR A 32 -10.18 0.29 -21.93
CA TYR A 32 -10.49 -1.08 -22.34
C TYR A 32 -9.46 -2.05 -21.74
N PRO A 33 -9.85 -3.30 -21.46
CA PRO A 33 -8.93 -4.30 -20.92
C PRO A 33 -7.80 -4.55 -21.91
N PHE A 34 -6.59 -4.79 -21.39
CA PHE A 34 -5.37 -5.05 -22.18
C PHE A 34 -4.94 -3.91 -23.11
N GLN A 35 -5.29 -2.66 -22.81
CA GLN A 35 -4.88 -1.49 -23.60
C GLN A 35 -3.36 -1.33 -23.77
N TRP A 36 -2.56 -1.91 -22.88
CA TRP A 36 -1.09 -1.87 -22.92
C TRP A 36 -0.45 -3.17 -23.39
N GLY A 37 -1.25 -4.11 -23.91
CA GLY A 37 -0.81 -5.42 -24.37
C GLY A 37 -1.16 -6.57 -23.41
N PRO A 38 -0.91 -7.83 -23.83
CA PRO A 38 -1.13 -9.01 -23.01
C PRO A 38 -0.13 -9.10 -21.84
N PRO A 39 -0.51 -9.72 -20.72
CA PRO A 39 0.37 -9.83 -19.55
C PRO A 39 1.58 -10.71 -19.87
N THR A 40 2.78 -10.17 -19.68
CA THR A 40 4.03 -10.93 -19.79
C THR A 40 4.48 -11.41 -18.41
N PHE A 41 4.75 -12.71 -18.29
CA PHE A 41 5.18 -13.30 -17.02
C PHE A 41 6.70 -13.43 -16.96
N HIS A 42 7.32 -12.66 -16.08
CA HIS A 42 8.74 -12.78 -15.76
C HIS A 42 8.90 -13.34 -14.35
N PHE A 43 9.42 -14.57 -14.24
CA PHE A 43 9.52 -15.29 -12.96
C PHE A 43 10.25 -14.48 -11.87
N LYS A 44 11.34 -13.81 -12.23
CA LYS A 44 12.16 -13.01 -11.29
C LYS A 44 11.39 -11.85 -10.64
N THR A 45 10.65 -11.08 -11.43
CA THR A 45 9.86 -9.95 -10.93
C THR A 45 8.58 -10.41 -10.26
N SER A 46 8.00 -11.52 -10.72
CA SER A 46 6.80 -12.10 -10.11
C SER A 46 7.03 -12.49 -8.65
N ILE A 47 8.17 -13.10 -8.31
CA ILE A 47 8.46 -13.47 -6.91
C ILE A 47 8.51 -12.23 -6.00
N ILE A 48 9.16 -11.16 -6.47
CA ILE A 48 9.24 -9.90 -5.71
C ILE A 48 7.84 -9.34 -5.48
N MET A 49 7.02 -9.30 -6.53
CA MET A 49 5.64 -8.79 -6.41
C MET A 49 4.78 -9.65 -5.49
N VAL A 50 4.98 -10.97 -5.44
CA VAL A 50 4.30 -11.85 -4.47
C VAL A 50 4.68 -11.47 -3.04
N ILE A 51 5.96 -11.26 -2.75
CA ILE A 51 6.42 -10.87 -1.41
C ILE A 51 5.88 -9.48 -1.05
N VAL A 52 5.96 -8.51 -1.97
CA VAL A 52 5.40 -7.16 -1.76
C VAL A 52 3.89 -7.22 -1.51
N SER A 53 3.15 -8.07 -2.23
CA SER A 53 1.72 -8.25 -2.00
C SER A 53 1.41 -8.85 -0.62
N LEU A 54 2.27 -9.73 -0.11
CA LEU A 54 2.14 -10.26 1.24
C LEU A 54 2.38 -9.17 2.28
N VAL A 55 3.40 -8.34 2.09
CA VAL A 55 3.65 -7.18 2.97
C VAL A 55 2.45 -6.21 2.94
N ALA A 56 1.91 -5.90 1.76
CA ALA A 56 0.71 -5.08 1.63
C ALA A 56 -0.50 -5.69 2.35
N SER A 57 -0.68 -7.01 2.27
CA SER A 57 -1.77 -7.68 2.98
C SER A 57 -1.65 -7.55 4.50
N VAL A 58 -0.43 -7.55 5.06
CA VAL A 58 -0.20 -7.32 6.49
C VAL A 58 -0.54 -5.87 6.87
N ASP A 59 -0.26 -4.91 6.01
CA ASP A 59 -0.65 -3.51 6.21
C ASP A 59 -2.19 -3.34 6.19
N SER A 60 -2.87 -4.04 5.27
CA SER A 60 -4.34 -4.08 5.24
C SER A 60 -4.95 -4.67 6.51
N LEU A 61 -4.31 -5.67 7.14
CA LEU A 61 -4.76 -6.20 8.43
C LEU A 61 -4.81 -5.13 9.51
N SER A 62 -3.73 -4.34 9.61
CA SER A 62 -3.63 -3.24 10.56
C SER A 62 -4.75 -2.21 10.32
N SER A 63 -4.99 -1.89 9.05
CA SER A 63 -6.05 -0.98 8.61
C SER A 63 -7.46 -1.45 8.99
N TYR A 64 -7.78 -2.74 8.82
CA TYR A 64 -9.08 -3.30 9.22
C TYR A 64 -9.29 -3.22 10.74
N HIS A 65 -8.24 -3.48 11.52
CA HIS A 65 -8.33 -3.36 12.98
C HIS A 65 -8.47 -1.89 13.42
N ALA A 66 -7.65 -0.99 12.89
CA ALA A 66 -7.73 0.44 13.20
C ALA A 66 -9.11 1.04 12.87
N THR A 67 -9.67 0.69 11.72
CA THR A 67 -11.03 1.14 11.33
C THR A 67 -12.10 0.58 12.27
N SER A 68 -12.04 -0.69 12.66
CA SER A 68 -13.01 -1.27 13.59
C SER A 68 -13.04 -0.53 14.93
N LEU A 69 -11.87 -0.16 15.46
CA LEU A 69 -11.74 0.61 16.70
C LEU A 69 -12.31 2.03 16.54
N LEU A 70 -12.03 2.70 15.42
CA LEU A 70 -12.52 4.06 15.16
C LEU A 70 -14.05 4.15 15.00
N VAL A 71 -14.66 3.10 14.44
CA VAL A 71 -16.13 3.01 14.27
C VAL A 71 -16.80 2.42 15.52
N ASN A 72 -16.02 2.08 16.56
CA ASN A 72 -16.50 1.41 17.77
C ASN A 72 -17.26 0.10 17.45
N LEU A 73 -16.76 -0.62 16.45
CA LEU A 73 -17.22 -1.96 16.11
C LEU A 73 -16.35 -2.99 16.78
N SER A 74 -16.91 -4.19 16.90
CA SER A 74 -16.13 -5.33 17.34
C SER A 74 -14.99 -5.65 16.38
N PRO A 75 -13.90 -6.23 16.91
CA PRO A 75 -12.76 -6.57 16.09
C PRO A 75 -13.12 -7.57 14.98
N PRO A 76 -12.57 -7.42 13.76
CA PRO A 76 -12.89 -8.28 12.65
C PRO A 76 -12.40 -9.72 12.92
N THR A 77 -13.28 -10.70 12.68
CA THR A 77 -12.93 -12.11 12.80
C THR A 77 -12.04 -12.57 11.65
N ARG A 78 -11.32 -13.68 11.83
CA ARG A 78 -10.43 -14.25 10.80
C ARG A 78 -11.13 -14.47 9.45
N GLY A 79 -12.41 -14.87 9.47
CA GLY A 79 -13.23 -15.04 8.28
C GLY A 79 -13.49 -13.72 7.55
N VAL A 80 -13.86 -12.66 8.28
CA VAL A 80 -14.08 -11.31 7.71
C VAL A 80 -12.80 -10.76 7.08
N VAL A 81 -11.68 -10.90 7.79
CA VAL A 81 -10.36 -10.48 7.32
C VAL A 81 -9.95 -11.22 6.05
N SER A 82 -10.07 -12.55 6.04
CA SER A 82 -9.72 -13.37 4.87
C SER A 82 -10.52 -12.97 3.62
N ARG A 83 -11.80 -12.62 3.78
CA ARG A 83 -12.62 -12.08 2.68
C ARG A 83 -12.13 -10.73 2.19
N GLY A 84 -11.80 -9.82 3.10
CA GLY A 84 -11.29 -8.49 2.77
C GLY A 84 -10.05 -8.58 1.90
N ILE A 85 -9.06 -9.38 2.33
CA ILE A 85 -7.82 -9.63 1.57
C ILE A 85 -8.13 -10.34 0.24
N GLY A 86 -9.07 -11.29 0.23
CA GLY A 86 -9.50 -11.95 -1.02
C GLY A 86 -10.05 -10.97 -2.05
N PHE A 87 -10.90 -10.02 -1.63
CA PHE A 87 -11.42 -8.96 -2.50
C PHE A 87 -10.34 -7.98 -2.94
N GLU A 88 -9.37 -7.67 -2.09
CA GLU A 88 -8.20 -6.85 -2.43
C GLU A 88 -7.38 -7.51 -3.55
N GLY A 89 -7.14 -8.83 -3.45
CA GLY A 89 -6.50 -9.61 -4.51
C GLY A 89 -7.28 -9.61 -5.83
N ILE A 90 -8.61 -9.82 -5.78
CA ILE A 90 -9.47 -9.74 -6.97
C ILE A 90 -9.43 -8.34 -7.58
N SER A 91 -9.48 -7.28 -6.76
CA SER A 91 -9.40 -5.90 -7.25
C SER A 91 -8.07 -5.60 -7.93
N THR A 92 -6.97 -6.16 -7.41
CA THR A 92 -5.63 -6.06 -8.01
C THR A 92 -5.55 -6.78 -9.35
N LEU A 93 -6.17 -7.96 -9.48
CA LEU A 93 -6.25 -8.66 -10.77
C LEU A 93 -7.02 -7.84 -11.82
N ILE A 94 -8.17 -7.27 -11.44
CA ILE A 94 -8.97 -6.41 -12.33
C ILE A 94 -8.17 -5.16 -12.72
N ALA A 95 -7.49 -4.53 -11.75
CA ALA A 95 -6.63 -3.38 -12.00
C ALA A 95 -5.48 -3.71 -12.96
N GLY A 96 -4.86 -4.88 -12.82
CA GLY A 96 -3.85 -5.40 -13.74
C GLY A 96 -4.37 -5.60 -15.16
N VAL A 97 -5.58 -6.16 -15.33
CA VAL A 97 -6.22 -6.34 -16.65
C VAL A 97 -6.51 -5.00 -17.33
N TRP A 98 -6.94 -4.00 -16.56
CA TRP A 98 -7.19 -2.63 -17.07
C TRP A 98 -5.90 -1.80 -17.24
N GLY A 99 -4.78 -2.33 -16.76
CA GLY A 99 -3.47 -1.76 -17.01
C GLY A 99 -3.14 -0.55 -16.15
N THR A 100 -3.56 -0.56 -14.88
CA THR A 100 -3.19 0.47 -13.90
C THR A 100 -1.69 0.45 -13.59
N GLY A 101 -1.03 -0.70 -13.78
CA GLY A 101 0.40 -0.91 -13.48
C GLY A 101 0.72 -0.97 -11.98
N THR A 102 -0.29 -0.85 -11.12
CA THR A 102 -0.19 -0.85 -9.66
C THR A 102 -1.22 -1.78 -9.03
N GLY A 103 -0.87 -2.33 -7.87
CA GLY A 103 -1.79 -3.11 -7.05
C GLY A 103 -2.80 -2.23 -6.31
N SER A 104 -3.96 -2.80 -5.98
CA SER A 104 -4.97 -2.15 -5.15
C SER A 104 -4.78 -2.60 -3.71
N THR A 105 -4.81 -1.66 -2.78
CA THR A 105 -4.71 -1.94 -1.34
C THR A 105 -5.60 -1.00 -0.53
N THR A 106 -5.78 -1.27 0.76
CA THR A 106 -6.58 -0.40 1.64
C THR A 106 -5.89 0.94 1.84
N LEU A 107 -6.62 2.03 1.61
CA LEU A 107 -6.09 3.40 1.76
C LEU A 107 -6.19 3.85 3.21
N THR A 108 -5.05 3.90 3.91
CA THR A 108 -4.93 4.42 5.29
C THR A 108 -5.39 5.88 5.42
N GLU A 109 -5.23 6.67 4.35
CA GLU A 109 -5.73 8.05 4.27
C GLU A 109 -7.25 8.13 4.49
N ASN A 110 -8.01 7.17 3.96
CA ASN A 110 -9.46 7.14 4.15
C ASN A 110 -9.84 6.87 5.61
N ILE A 111 -9.03 6.10 6.33
CA ILE A 111 -9.21 5.83 7.77
C ILE A 111 -9.08 7.13 8.57
N HIS A 112 -8.12 7.97 8.22
CA HIS A 112 -7.97 9.28 8.84
C HIS A 112 -9.14 10.21 8.52
N THR A 113 -9.61 10.23 7.27
CA THR A 113 -10.80 11.03 6.94
C THR A 113 -12.04 10.55 7.70
N LEU A 114 -12.17 9.25 7.95
CA LEU A 114 -13.21 8.67 8.77
C LEU A 114 -13.11 9.14 10.24
N GLU A 115 -11.90 9.18 10.79
CA GLU A 115 -11.65 9.69 12.14
C GLU A 115 -12.06 11.17 12.28
N ASN A 116 -11.77 12.00 11.26
CA ASN A 116 -12.09 13.43 11.31
C ASN A 116 -13.56 13.76 11.00
N THR A 117 -14.13 13.10 9.99
CA THR A 117 -15.53 13.35 9.57
C THR A 117 -16.55 12.64 10.45
N LYS A 118 -16.10 11.65 11.25
CA LYS A 118 -16.96 10.77 12.06
C LYS A 118 -18.09 10.11 11.26
N MET A 119 -17.90 9.94 9.95
CA MET A 119 -18.91 9.40 9.05
C MET A 119 -18.52 8.03 8.49
N ALA A 120 -18.98 6.96 9.14
CA ALA A 120 -18.70 5.56 8.74
C ALA A 120 -19.74 4.95 7.77
N SER A 121 -20.38 5.75 6.92
CA SER A 121 -21.49 5.28 6.09
C SER A 121 -21.02 4.57 4.82
N ARG A 122 -21.44 3.30 4.65
CA ARG A 122 -21.19 2.51 3.42
C ARG A 122 -21.74 3.18 2.15
N ARG A 123 -22.87 3.90 2.26
CA ARG A 123 -23.52 4.56 1.10
C ARG A 123 -22.67 5.71 0.57
N ALA A 124 -22.01 6.46 1.45
CA ALA A 124 -21.11 7.54 1.04
C ALA A 124 -19.90 6.99 0.29
N LEU A 125 -19.31 5.89 0.76
CA LEU A 125 -18.21 5.21 0.08
C LEU A 125 -18.63 4.70 -1.31
N GLN A 126 -19.82 4.09 -1.42
CA GLN A 126 -20.37 3.62 -2.70
C GLN A 126 -20.61 4.78 -3.68
N PHE A 127 -21.16 5.89 -3.20
CA PHE A 127 -21.37 7.08 -4.02
C PHE A 127 -20.04 7.67 -4.52
N GLY A 128 -19.02 7.76 -3.65
CA GLY A 128 -17.67 8.18 -4.03
C GLY A 128 -17.04 7.27 -5.08
N ALA A 129 -17.18 5.94 -4.92
CA ALA A 129 -16.68 4.97 -5.90
C ALA A 129 -17.36 5.13 -7.27
N VAL A 130 -18.68 5.32 -7.31
CA VAL A 130 -19.43 5.56 -8.55
C VAL A 130 -18.97 6.86 -9.22
N LEU A 131 -18.75 7.93 -8.45
CA LEU A 131 -18.22 9.19 -8.98
C LEU A 131 -16.82 9.03 -9.57
N LEU A 132 -15.92 8.29 -8.91
CA LEU A 132 -14.57 8.03 -9.42
C LEU A 132 -14.60 7.23 -10.73
N VAL A 133 -15.49 6.24 -10.83
CA VAL A 133 -15.71 5.49 -12.07
C VAL A 133 -16.21 6.40 -13.18
N ILE A 134 -17.18 7.28 -12.89
CA ILE A 134 -17.70 8.27 -13.85
C ILE A 134 -16.58 9.22 -14.30
N PHE A 135 -15.76 9.74 -13.38
CA PHE A 135 -14.64 10.62 -13.69
C PHE A 135 -13.54 9.94 -14.50
N SER A 136 -13.38 8.62 -14.36
CA SER A 136 -12.44 7.84 -15.19
C SER A 136 -12.78 7.93 -16.69
N PHE A 137 -14.07 8.04 -17.06
CA PHE A 137 -14.48 8.19 -18.45
C PHE A 137 -14.21 9.58 -19.03
N PHE A 138 -14.04 10.61 -18.19
CA PHE A 138 -13.81 11.98 -18.63
C PHE A 138 -12.31 12.25 -18.83
N GLY A 139 -11.84 12.09 -20.07
CA GLY A 139 -10.42 12.23 -20.43
C GLY A 139 -9.82 13.61 -20.11
N LYS A 140 -10.64 14.66 -20.10
CA LYS A 140 -10.22 16.02 -19.68
C LYS A 140 -9.81 16.09 -18.21
N ILE A 141 -10.50 15.38 -17.32
CA ILE A 141 -10.16 15.32 -15.89
C ILE A 141 -8.79 14.63 -15.74
N GLY A 142 -8.58 13.51 -16.44
CA GLY A 142 -7.28 12.84 -16.48
C GLY A 142 -6.16 13.74 -17.03
N ALA A 143 -6.45 14.54 -18.06
CA ALA A 143 -5.49 15.50 -18.61
C ALA A 143 -5.15 16.63 -17.63
N LEU A 144 -6.13 17.10 -16.85
CA LEU A 144 -5.90 18.07 -15.79
C LEU A 144 -5.00 17.47 -14.70
N LEU A 145 -5.27 16.25 -14.26
CA LEU A 145 -4.42 15.56 -13.28
C LEU A 145 -3.00 15.36 -13.81
N ALA A 146 -2.84 14.99 -15.08
CA ALA A 146 -1.53 14.84 -15.73
C ALA A 146 -0.80 16.18 -15.95
N SER A 147 -1.52 17.31 -15.95
CA SER A 147 -0.92 18.65 -16.05
C SER A 147 -0.34 19.15 -14.73
N ILE A 148 -0.63 18.49 -13.61
CA ILE A 148 -0.12 18.87 -12.28
C ILE A 148 1.41 18.71 -12.26
N PRO A 149 2.16 19.77 -11.92
CA PRO A 149 3.61 19.69 -11.74
C PRO A 149 4.02 18.61 -10.74
N VAL A 150 5.06 17.85 -11.10
CA VAL A 150 5.58 16.77 -10.24
C VAL A 150 5.99 17.30 -8.85
N ALA A 151 6.49 18.54 -8.77
CA ALA A 151 6.84 19.16 -7.49
C ALA A 151 5.64 19.35 -6.55
N LEU A 152 4.47 19.71 -7.09
CA LEU A 152 3.23 19.85 -6.31
C LEU A 152 2.65 18.48 -5.92
N ALA A 153 2.70 17.51 -6.84
CA ALA A 153 2.31 16.15 -6.50
C ALA A 153 3.20 15.58 -5.37
N ALA A 154 4.51 15.81 -5.43
CA ALA A 154 5.45 15.37 -4.42
C ALA A 154 5.23 16.06 -3.05
N SER A 155 4.88 17.34 -3.02
CA SER A 155 4.61 18.04 -1.75
C SER A 155 3.34 17.53 -1.06
N VAL A 156 2.27 17.29 -1.83
CA VAL A 156 1.04 16.68 -1.30
C VAL A 156 1.32 15.28 -0.77
N LEU A 157 2.05 14.45 -1.53
CA LEU A 157 2.45 13.11 -1.09
C LEU A 157 3.29 13.17 0.19
N CYS A 158 4.23 14.11 0.32
CA CYS A 158 5.03 14.26 1.54
C CYS A 158 4.14 14.47 2.78
N PHE A 159 3.10 15.28 2.65
CA PHE A 159 2.13 15.48 3.73
C PHE A 159 1.34 14.20 4.04
N THR A 160 0.89 13.47 3.02
CA THR A 160 0.13 12.23 3.25
C THR A 160 0.99 11.12 3.84
N TRP A 161 2.24 10.96 3.41
CA TRP A 161 3.19 10.02 4.02
C TRP A 161 3.50 10.39 5.48
N ALA A 162 3.67 11.67 5.79
CA ALA A 162 3.87 12.11 7.18
C ALA A 162 2.67 11.76 8.06
N LEU A 163 1.46 11.92 7.52
CA LEU A 163 0.22 11.55 8.18
C LEU A 163 0.11 10.04 8.42
N ILE A 164 0.48 9.22 7.43
CA ILE A 164 0.55 7.76 7.56
C ILE A 164 1.53 7.34 8.66
N VAL A 165 2.70 7.98 8.75
CA VAL A 165 3.68 7.75 9.82
C VAL A 165 3.08 8.11 11.19
N ALA A 166 2.40 9.26 11.30
CA ALA A 166 1.76 9.68 12.55
C ALA A 166 0.68 8.68 13.00
N LEU A 167 -0.15 8.20 12.08
CA LEU A 167 -1.15 7.16 12.35
C LEU A 167 -0.51 5.85 12.75
N GLY A 168 0.53 5.39 12.04
CA GLY A 168 1.30 4.21 12.38
C GLY A 168 1.84 4.27 13.82
N LEU A 169 2.47 5.39 14.19
CA LEU A 169 2.95 5.60 15.57
C LEU A 169 1.81 5.67 16.59
N SER A 170 0.65 6.23 16.22
CA SER A 170 -0.50 6.30 17.13
C SER A 170 -1.03 4.92 17.52
N THR A 171 -0.91 3.91 16.63
CA THR A 171 -1.32 2.53 16.92
C THR A 171 -0.47 1.86 18.00
N LEU A 172 0.77 2.34 18.24
CA LEU A 172 1.60 1.83 19.33
C LEU A 172 1.00 2.11 20.72
N ARG A 173 0.05 3.04 20.83
CA ARG A 173 -0.67 3.29 22.09
C ARG A 173 -1.49 2.09 22.56
N TYR A 174 -1.87 1.18 21.65
CA TYR A 174 -2.60 -0.04 21.99
C TYR A 174 -1.68 -1.15 22.54
N THR A 175 -0.36 -0.98 22.47
CA THR A 175 0.61 -1.88 23.11
C THR A 175 1.24 -1.20 24.32
N GLN A 176 1.93 -1.97 25.16
CA GLN A 176 2.72 -1.41 26.27
C GLN A 176 3.98 -0.74 25.72
N ALA A 177 3.83 0.41 25.05
CA ALA A 177 4.92 1.15 24.42
C ALA A 177 5.96 1.66 25.44
N ALA A 178 5.59 1.75 26.72
CA ALA A 178 6.49 2.11 27.81
C ALA A 178 7.47 0.98 28.23
N SER A 179 7.31 -0.25 27.72
CA SER A 179 8.27 -1.33 27.98
C SER A 179 9.55 -1.11 27.19
N SER A 180 10.71 -1.30 27.84
CA SER A 180 12.03 -1.18 27.22
C SER A 180 12.18 -2.11 26.01
N ARG A 181 11.58 -3.31 26.07
CA ARG A 181 11.54 -4.27 24.95
C ARG A 181 10.92 -3.65 23.71
N ASN A 182 9.71 -3.11 23.83
CA ASN A 182 8.97 -2.57 22.69
C ASN A 182 9.64 -1.31 22.13
N MET A 183 10.20 -0.46 22.98
CA MET A 183 10.97 0.70 22.53
C MET A 183 12.17 0.30 21.68
N ILE A 184 12.94 -0.71 22.11
CA ILE A 184 14.09 -1.22 21.35
C ILE A 184 13.64 -1.82 20.02
N ILE A 185 12.59 -2.64 20.01
CA ILE A 185 12.08 -3.27 18.78
C ILE A 185 11.66 -2.21 17.77
N VAL A 186 10.83 -1.24 18.18
CA VAL A 186 10.33 -0.18 17.29
C VAL A 186 11.47 0.70 16.80
N GLY A 187 12.32 1.20 17.71
CA GLY A 187 13.42 2.10 17.37
C GLY A 187 14.44 1.46 16.43
N PHE A 188 14.84 0.21 16.73
CA PHE A 188 15.79 -0.52 15.89
C PHE A 188 15.21 -0.85 14.51
N THR A 189 13.95 -1.28 14.46
CA THR A 189 13.26 -1.58 13.19
C THR A 189 13.20 -0.34 12.30
N LEU A 190 12.80 0.81 12.84
CA LEU A 190 12.72 2.07 12.08
C LEU A 190 14.10 2.47 11.54
N PHE A 191 15.15 2.36 12.35
CA PHE A 191 16.50 2.71 11.93
C PHE A 191 17.02 1.78 10.82
N ILE A 192 16.93 0.46 10.99
CA ILE A 192 17.40 -0.51 10.01
C ILE A 192 16.58 -0.47 8.72
N SER A 193 15.27 -0.24 8.83
CA SER A 193 14.39 -0.08 7.67
C SER A 193 14.77 1.10 6.77
N MET A 194 15.46 2.11 7.29
CA MET A 194 15.97 3.22 6.47
C MET A 194 17.42 2.98 6.05
N SER A 195 18.25 2.46 6.95
CA SER A 195 19.68 2.28 6.73
C SER A 195 20.01 1.22 5.67
N VAL A 196 19.39 0.03 5.74
CA VAL A 196 19.70 -1.08 4.82
C VAL A 196 19.27 -0.75 3.39
N PRO A 197 18.02 -0.33 3.13
CA PRO A 197 17.64 0.08 1.78
C PRO A 197 18.47 1.23 1.24
N ALA A 198 18.81 2.23 2.05
CA ALA A 198 19.67 3.33 1.61
C ALA A 198 21.04 2.82 1.14
N TYR A 199 21.64 1.84 1.84
CA TYR A 199 22.88 1.20 1.41
C TYR A 199 22.72 0.43 0.09
N PHE A 200 21.63 -0.34 -0.08
CA PHE A 200 21.39 -1.08 -1.32
C PHE A 200 21.10 -0.15 -2.51
N GLN A 201 20.34 0.93 -2.29
CA GLN A 201 19.96 1.89 -3.33
C GLN A 201 21.12 2.78 -3.80
N GLN A 202 22.23 2.87 -3.07
CA GLN A 202 23.45 3.55 -3.52
C GLN A 202 24.12 2.85 -4.69
N TYR A 203 23.86 1.55 -4.90
CA TYR A 203 24.39 0.81 -6.02
C TYR A 203 23.61 1.16 -7.29
N GLU A 204 24.28 1.85 -8.20
CA GLU A 204 23.68 2.38 -9.41
C GLU A 204 23.17 1.25 -10.33
N PRO A 205 21.93 1.33 -10.86
CA PRO A 205 21.43 0.37 -11.81
C PRO A 205 22.21 0.46 -13.11
N SER A 206 22.71 -0.68 -13.60
CA SER A 206 23.11 -0.82 -15.01
C SER A 206 21.87 -0.90 -15.91
N THR A 207 20.97 0.10 -15.89
CA THR A 207 19.73 0.08 -16.68
C THR A 207 19.59 1.31 -17.57
N ASN A 208 19.23 1.07 -18.84
CA ASN A 208 18.87 2.09 -19.85
C ASN A 208 17.45 2.67 -19.64
N LEU A 209 16.92 2.73 -18.41
CA LEU A 209 15.59 3.32 -18.18
C LEU A 209 15.67 4.85 -18.19
N ILE A 210 14.72 5.50 -18.86
CA ILE A 210 14.66 6.96 -19.11
C ILE A 210 14.30 7.76 -17.84
N LEU A 211 13.92 7.10 -16.75
CA LEU A 211 13.52 7.73 -15.49
C LEU A 211 14.73 7.88 -14.56
N PRO A 212 14.95 9.07 -13.97
CA PRO A 212 16.11 9.29 -13.12
C PRO A 212 16.04 8.49 -11.81
N SER A 213 17.19 7.99 -11.35
CA SER A 213 17.36 6.93 -10.35
C SER A 213 16.65 7.17 -9.00
N TYR A 214 16.39 8.42 -8.63
CA TYR A 214 15.70 8.80 -7.40
C TYR A 214 14.18 8.50 -7.40
N LEU A 215 13.59 8.16 -8.55
CA LEU A 215 12.17 7.81 -8.70
C LEU A 215 11.91 6.30 -8.80
N LEU A 216 12.96 5.45 -8.77
CA LEU A 216 12.82 4.00 -8.89
C LEU A 216 13.09 3.32 -7.55
N PRO A 217 12.04 2.92 -6.80
CA PRO A 217 12.18 2.12 -5.58
C PRO A 217 12.68 0.68 -5.82
N TYR A 218 13.34 0.40 -6.97
CA TYR A 218 13.89 -0.90 -7.38
C TYR A 218 15.25 -0.79 -8.08
N ALA A 219 15.92 0.36 -7.98
CA ALA A 219 17.17 0.63 -8.69
C ALA A 219 18.29 -0.39 -8.39
N ALA A 220 18.30 -0.98 -7.18
CA ALA A 220 19.34 -1.93 -6.77
C ALA A 220 19.13 -3.38 -7.26
N ALA A 221 18.02 -3.69 -7.94
CA ALA A 221 17.65 -5.07 -8.24
C ALA A 221 18.67 -5.79 -9.14
N SER A 222 19.36 -5.08 -10.04
CA SER A 222 20.32 -5.68 -10.98
C SER A 222 21.78 -5.71 -10.52
N SER A 223 22.21 -4.74 -9.69
CA SER A 223 23.63 -4.44 -9.43
C SER A 223 23.94 -4.24 -7.94
N GLY A 224 23.18 -4.91 -7.07
CA GLY A 224 23.38 -4.80 -5.62
C GLY A 224 24.62 -5.51 -5.07
N PRO A 225 24.88 -5.35 -3.75
CA PRO A 225 26.06 -5.89 -3.07
C PRO A 225 26.05 -7.42 -2.95
N VAL A 226 24.87 -8.06 -2.99
CA VAL A 226 24.78 -9.52 -2.88
C VAL A 226 25.13 -10.17 -4.22
N ARG A 227 26.28 -10.86 -4.22
CA ARG A 227 26.82 -11.62 -5.36
C ARG A 227 26.98 -13.10 -4.98
N SER A 228 25.88 -13.84 -5.00
CA SER A 228 25.84 -15.30 -4.93
C SER A 228 26.03 -15.94 -6.31
N GLY A 229 26.26 -17.25 -6.36
CA GLY A 229 26.45 -18.02 -7.59
C GLY A 229 25.20 -18.13 -8.49
N SER A 230 24.02 -17.66 -8.04
CA SER A 230 22.81 -17.66 -8.85
C SER A 230 22.27 -16.24 -9.12
N ASN A 231 22.11 -15.92 -10.41
CA ASN A 231 21.64 -14.61 -10.86
C ASN A 231 20.19 -14.31 -10.44
N GLY A 232 19.37 -15.34 -10.20
CA GLY A 232 18.00 -15.19 -9.74
C GLY A 232 17.90 -14.78 -8.27
N LEU A 233 18.67 -15.42 -7.39
CA LEU A 233 18.68 -15.08 -5.96
C LEU A 233 19.29 -13.70 -5.72
N ASN A 234 20.35 -13.34 -6.46
CA ASN A 234 20.93 -12.00 -6.37
C ASN A 234 19.89 -10.94 -6.67
N PHE A 235 19.12 -11.11 -7.74
CA PHE A 235 18.07 -10.17 -8.11
C PHE A 235 16.99 -10.05 -7.04
N ALA A 236 16.48 -11.19 -6.54
CA ALA A 236 15.44 -11.20 -5.52
C ALA A 236 15.90 -10.56 -4.21
N VAL A 237 17.06 -10.96 -3.68
CA VAL A 237 17.58 -10.46 -2.41
C VAL A 237 17.92 -8.97 -2.48
N ASN A 238 18.62 -8.55 -3.54
CA ASN A 238 18.96 -7.13 -3.72
C ASN A 238 17.70 -6.27 -3.88
N ALA A 239 16.68 -6.76 -4.60
CA ALA A 239 15.42 -6.05 -4.74
C ALA A 239 14.66 -5.96 -3.41
N LEU A 240 14.51 -7.07 -2.67
CA LEU A 240 13.76 -7.08 -1.41
C LEU A 240 14.41 -6.20 -0.33
N LEU A 241 15.73 -6.25 -0.21
CA LEU A 241 16.48 -5.44 0.75
C LEU A 241 16.53 -3.96 0.36
N SER A 242 16.21 -3.61 -0.89
CA SER A 242 16.05 -2.23 -1.34
C SER A 242 14.68 -1.61 -0.99
N ILE A 243 13.74 -2.41 -0.49
CA ILE A 243 12.39 -1.96 -0.15
C ILE A 243 12.25 -1.77 1.36
N ASN A 244 12.03 -0.52 1.77
CA ASN A 244 11.93 -0.13 3.18
C ASN A 244 10.91 -0.96 3.95
N VAL A 245 9.68 -1.09 3.43
CA VAL A 245 8.58 -1.78 4.13
C VAL A 245 8.85 -3.27 4.32
N VAL A 246 9.53 -3.92 3.34
CA VAL A 246 9.90 -5.33 3.44
C VAL A 246 10.94 -5.54 4.54
N VAL A 247 11.96 -4.69 4.58
CA VAL A 247 13.00 -4.74 5.63
C VAL A 247 12.39 -4.43 7.00
N ALA A 248 11.51 -3.44 7.11
CA ALA A 248 10.79 -3.13 8.35
C ALA A 248 10.02 -4.34 8.87
N LEU A 249 9.20 -4.96 8.02
CA LEU A 249 8.41 -6.13 8.41
C LEU A 249 9.30 -7.29 8.85
N LEU A 250 10.35 -7.59 8.09
CA LEU A 250 11.26 -8.70 8.38
C LEU A 250 11.98 -8.48 9.72
N VAL A 251 12.52 -7.29 9.96
CA VAL A 251 13.23 -6.97 11.21
C VAL A 251 12.27 -6.96 12.39
N ALA A 252 11.08 -6.35 12.26
CA ALA A 252 10.06 -6.35 13.30
C ALA A 252 9.64 -7.77 13.69
N LEU A 253 9.37 -8.64 12.70
CA LEU A 253 8.97 -10.02 12.94
C LEU A 253 10.07 -10.82 13.63
N ILE A 254 11.32 -10.67 13.19
CA ILE A 254 12.45 -11.37 13.82
C ILE A 254 12.61 -10.91 15.27
N LEU A 255 12.60 -9.59 15.51
CA LEU A 255 12.81 -9.06 16.85
C LEU A 255 11.66 -9.37 17.81
N ASP A 256 10.40 -9.32 17.36
CA ASP A 256 9.28 -9.66 18.22
C ASP A 256 9.29 -11.14 18.63
N ASN A 257 9.71 -12.04 17.72
CA ASN A 257 9.81 -13.48 18.02
C ASN A 257 11.04 -13.84 18.86
N THR A 258 12.18 -13.18 18.65
CA THR A 258 13.45 -13.51 19.31
C THR A 258 13.59 -12.87 20.70
N VAL A 259 13.11 -11.64 20.90
CA VAL A 259 13.23 -10.96 22.19
C VAL A 259 12.17 -11.50 23.15
N PRO A 260 12.56 -12.05 24.33
CA PRO A 260 11.63 -12.58 25.31
C PRO A 260 10.76 -11.46 25.90
N GLY A 261 9.47 -11.72 26.06
CA GLY A 261 8.56 -10.77 26.71
C GLY A 261 7.17 -11.36 26.94
N SER A 262 6.36 -10.66 27.73
CA SER A 262 5.04 -11.16 28.13
C SER A 262 4.00 -11.01 27.01
N ARG A 263 2.90 -11.78 27.08
CA ARG A 263 1.78 -11.67 26.12
C ARG A 263 1.11 -10.29 26.14
N GLN A 264 1.15 -9.61 27.28
CA GLN A 264 0.64 -8.25 27.44
C GLN A 264 1.54 -7.23 26.74
N GLU A 265 2.85 -7.38 26.85
CA GLU A 265 3.82 -6.53 26.14
C GLU A 265 3.71 -6.67 24.62
N ARG A 266 3.49 -7.89 24.12
CA ARG A 266 3.24 -8.12 22.69
C ARG A 266 1.89 -7.57 22.21
N GLY A 267 1.00 -7.16 23.10
CA GLY A 267 -0.35 -6.71 22.75
C GLY A 267 -1.27 -7.83 22.25
N VAL A 268 -0.88 -9.10 22.37
CA VAL A 268 -1.62 -10.27 21.86
C VAL A 268 -2.77 -10.66 22.80
N TYR A 269 -2.75 -10.20 24.06
CA TYR A 269 -3.71 -10.59 25.10
C TYR A 269 -5.16 -10.22 24.77
N ILE A 270 -5.40 -9.10 24.09
CA ILE A 270 -6.75 -8.67 23.66
C ILE A 270 -7.34 -9.64 22.63
N TRP A 271 -6.47 -10.35 21.90
CA TRP A 271 -6.82 -11.09 20.68
C TRP A 271 -6.72 -12.61 20.84
N SER A 272 -6.34 -13.08 22.04
CA SER A 272 -6.09 -14.50 22.31
C SER A 272 -7.26 -15.25 22.95
N ASP A 273 -8.29 -14.55 23.46
CA ASP A 273 -9.44 -15.21 24.08
C ASP A 273 -10.42 -15.72 23.00
N PRO A 274 -10.63 -17.05 22.90
CA PRO A 274 -11.56 -17.62 21.92
C PRO A 274 -13.02 -17.28 22.26
N ASN A 275 -13.33 -17.09 23.55
CA ASN A 275 -14.69 -16.83 24.02
C ASN A 275 -15.14 -15.38 23.76
N SER A 276 -14.22 -14.44 23.52
CA SER A 276 -14.57 -13.10 23.03
C SER A 276 -14.79 -13.04 21.52
N LEU A 277 -14.45 -14.13 20.79
CA LEU A 277 -14.75 -14.31 19.38
C LEU A 277 -16.10 -15.01 19.13
N GLU A 278 -16.74 -15.60 20.16
CA GLU A 278 -18.17 -15.95 20.16
C GLU A 278 -19.00 -14.66 20.21
N MET A 279 -19.05 -14.01 19.05
CA MET A 279 -19.70 -12.73 18.87
C MET A 279 -21.20 -12.93 18.66
N ASP A 280 -22.02 -12.13 19.36
CA ASP A 280 -23.45 -12.01 19.09
C ASP A 280 -23.67 -11.77 17.59
N PRO A 281 -24.62 -12.48 16.94
CA PRO A 281 -24.86 -12.34 15.50
C PRO A 281 -25.21 -10.91 15.06
N ALA A 282 -25.70 -10.07 15.98
CA ALA A 282 -25.95 -8.65 15.76
C ALA A 282 -24.66 -7.84 15.53
N SER A 283 -23.56 -8.20 16.19
CA SER A 283 -22.27 -7.51 16.04
C SER A 283 -21.55 -7.83 14.72
N LEU A 284 -21.97 -8.90 14.03
CA LEU A 284 -21.52 -9.28 12.68
C LEU A 284 -22.35 -8.61 11.57
N GLU A 285 -23.51 -8.03 11.91
CA GLU A 285 -24.37 -7.32 10.96
C GLU A 285 -23.61 -6.23 10.17
N PRO A 286 -22.76 -5.39 10.82
CA PRO A 286 -21.96 -4.37 10.13
C PRO A 286 -20.83 -4.95 9.27
N TYR A 287 -20.60 -6.26 9.28
CA TYR A 287 -19.63 -6.96 8.42
C TYR A 287 -20.30 -7.79 7.31
N ARG A 288 -21.64 -7.81 7.24
CA ARG A 288 -22.36 -8.54 6.18
C ARG A 288 -22.08 -7.97 4.80
N LEU A 289 -21.90 -8.87 3.83
CA LEU A 289 -21.84 -8.55 2.41
C LEU A 289 -23.22 -8.10 1.90
N PRO A 290 -23.27 -7.30 0.82
CA PRO A 290 -24.51 -7.05 0.09
C PRO A 290 -25.18 -8.37 -0.31
N GLU A 291 -26.50 -8.46 -0.17
CA GLU A 291 -27.26 -9.71 -0.33
C GLU A 291 -26.96 -10.43 -1.66
N LYS A 292 -26.81 -9.66 -2.75
CA LYS A 292 -26.50 -10.20 -4.09
C LYS A 292 -25.11 -10.87 -4.18
N ILE A 293 -24.13 -10.38 -3.43
CA ILE A 293 -22.75 -10.91 -3.42
C ILE A 293 -22.66 -12.11 -2.46
N SER A 294 -23.43 -12.09 -1.37
CA SER A 294 -23.48 -13.21 -0.40
C SER A 294 -23.87 -14.55 -1.06
N CYS A 295 -24.67 -14.52 -2.13
CA CYS A 295 -25.10 -15.71 -2.85
C CYS A 295 -23.94 -16.42 -3.59
N TRP A 296 -22.97 -15.66 -4.11
CA TRP A 296 -21.81 -16.20 -4.83
C TRP A 296 -20.79 -16.86 -3.91
N PHE A 297 -20.74 -16.45 -2.64
CA PHE A 297 -19.80 -16.97 -1.65
C PHE A 297 -20.40 -18.05 -0.74
N ARG A 298 -21.67 -18.43 -0.95
CA ARG A 298 -22.38 -19.42 -0.14
C ARG A 298 -21.75 -20.82 -0.19
N TRP A 299 -20.95 -21.10 -1.23
CA TRP A 299 -20.24 -22.38 -1.40
C TRP A 299 -18.87 -22.43 -0.70
N ALA A 300 -18.30 -21.27 -0.33
CA ALA A 300 -17.00 -21.20 0.32
C ALA A 300 -17.16 -21.23 1.84
N LYS A 301 -17.11 -22.42 2.45
CA LYS A 301 -17.13 -22.60 3.92
C LYS A 301 -16.02 -21.81 4.64
N CYS A 302 -14.91 -21.51 3.97
CA CYS A 302 -13.82 -20.65 4.46
C CYS A 302 -14.18 -19.16 4.59
N VAL A 303 -15.36 -18.74 4.13
CA VAL A 303 -15.77 -17.34 4.06
C VAL A 303 -16.61 -16.89 5.27
N GLY A 304 -16.84 -17.78 6.25
CA GLY A 304 -17.48 -17.38 7.53
C GLY A 304 -18.80 -16.63 7.30
N ILE A 305 -19.74 -17.30 6.64
CA ILE A 305 -21.16 -16.95 6.64
C ILE A 305 -21.82 -17.76 7.74
#